data_AF-A0A0C4Y7D8-F1
#
_entry.id   AF-A0A0C4Y7D8-F1
#
_cell.length_a   1.000
_cell.length_b   1.000
_cell.length_c   1.000
_cell.angle_alpha   90.00
_cell.angle_beta   90.00
_cell.angle_gamma   90.00
#
_symmetry.space_group_name_H-M   'P 1'
#
loop_
_entity.id
_entity.type
_entity.pdbx_description
1 polymer ?
#
loop_
_entity_poly.entity_id
_entity_poly.type
_entity_poly.pdbx_seq_one_letter_code
_entity_poly.pdbx_strand_id
1 'polypeptide(L)'
;MQAQAQKLPGDADRYLPTLKGEIARYWPDLQPRAWPPALIEQESNWKLRATLRTSRELGCGLGQFTKALNSDGSVRFDALAETRRLDRSLAGWSWSDCYNAEYQLRGVILKLKANERQCAAWMRGNREVKACNAASYNGGGGSVLKRINTCKATSGCESHLWFGHLERLCPQSQKKAAQYGESFCEINSRYPGRVEARMPKYVGPMERP
;
A
#
# COMPACT_ATOMS: atom_id res chain seq x y z
N MET A 1 -10.73 -3.41 32.08
CA MET A 1 -10.12 -4.52 31.31
C MET A 1 -8.78 -4.05 30.78
N GLN A 2 -7.67 -4.65 31.21
CA GLN A 2 -6.38 -4.43 30.54
C GLN A 2 -6.46 -5.07 29.16
N ALA A 3 -6.38 -4.26 28.10
CA ALA A 3 -6.25 -4.80 26.74
C ALA A 3 -4.92 -5.55 26.68
N GLN A 4 -4.96 -6.87 26.46
CA GLN A 4 -3.75 -7.62 26.14
C GLN A 4 -3.13 -7.00 24.90
N ALA A 5 -1.85 -6.61 25.00
CA ALA A 5 -1.11 -6.12 23.85
C ALA A 5 -1.12 -7.21 22.77
N GLN A 6 -1.80 -6.94 21.66
CA GLN A 6 -1.95 -7.89 20.57
C GLN A 6 -0.58 -8.14 19.94
N LYS A 7 -0.13 -9.41 19.89
CA LYS A 7 1.18 -9.78 19.34
C LYS A 7 1.31 -9.26 17.90
N LEU A 8 2.40 -8.53 17.63
CA LEU A 8 2.69 -8.02 16.30
C LEU A 8 3.21 -9.15 15.37
N PRO A 9 2.87 -9.11 14.07
CA PRO A 9 3.22 -10.19 13.14
C PRO A 9 4.66 -10.09 12.64
N GLY A 10 5.24 -11.23 12.24
CA GLY A 10 6.51 -11.27 11.52
C GLY A 10 7.64 -10.52 12.22
N ASP A 11 8.34 -9.68 11.46
CA ASP A 11 9.47 -8.88 11.92
C ASP A 11 9.06 -7.47 12.40
N ALA A 12 7.76 -7.24 12.70
CA ALA A 12 7.25 -5.93 13.06
C ALA A 12 7.98 -5.29 14.26
N ASP A 13 8.09 -6.01 15.37
CA ASP A 13 8.76 -5.50 16.58
C ASP A 13 10.19 -5.02 16.31
N ARG A 14 10.89 -5.74 15.43
CA ARG A 14 12.28 -5.41 15.04
C ARG A 14 12.38 -4.14 14.21
N TYR A 15 11.42 -3.89 13.32
CA TYR A 15 11.55 -2.85 12.28
C TYR A 15 10.61 -1.65 12.46
N LEU A 16 9.67 -1.68 13.41
CA LEU A 16 8.87 -0.52 13.77
C LEU A 16 9.71 0.71 14.19
N PRO A 17 10.80 0.59 14.96
CA PRO A 17 11.66 1.74 15.25
C PRO A 17 12.26 2.37 13.98
N THR A 18 12.70 1.55 13.02
CA THR A 18 13.18 2.03 11.72
C THR A 18 12.06 2.74 10.95
N LEU A 19 10.86 2.14 10.88
CA LEU A 19 9.70 2.77 10.23
C LEU A 19 9.33 4.12 10.86
N LYS A 20 9.38 4.24 12.20
CA LYS A 20 9.18 5.53 12.89
C LYS A 20 10.19 6.57 12.44
N GLY A 21 11.46 6.20 12.35
CA GLY A 21 12.52 7.07 11.85
C GLY A 21 12.27 7.54 10.41
N GLU A 22 11.88 6.61 9.54
CA GLU A 22 11.53 6.92 8.14
C GLU A 22 10.31 7.85 8.05
N ILE A 23 9.26 7.64 8.86
CA ILE A 23 8.11 8.55 8.96
C ILE A 23 8.54 9.92 9.46
N ALA A 24 9.29 10.01 10.56
CA ALA A 24 9.73 11.27 11.12
C ALA A 24 10.57 12.09 10.13
N ARG A 25 11.41 11.41 9.35
CA ARG A 25 12.30 12.04 8.37
C ARG A 25 11.59 12.46 7.09
N TYR A 26 10.75 11.60 6.52
CA TYR A 26 10.21 11.80 5.19
C TYR A 26 8.74 12.21 5.17
N TRP A 27 7.98 12.00 6.26
CA TRP A 27 6.55 12.34 6.34
C TRP A 27 6.09 12.66 7.77
N PRO A 28 6.65 13.70 8.42
CA PRO A 28 6.49 13.95 9.86
C PRO A 28 5.03 14.21 10.29
N ASP A 29 4.25 14.83 9.39
CA ASP A 29 2.85 15.21 9.53
C ASP A 29 1.86 14.08 9.24
N LEU A 30 2.33 12.89 8.86
CA LEU A 30 1.49 11.73 8.61
C LEU A 30 0.55 11.44 9.79
N GLN A 31 -0.75 11.36 9.50
CA GLN A 31 -1.78 10.87 10.42
C GLN A 31 -2.77 9.93 9.70
N PRO A 32 -3.23 8.84 10.35
CA PRO A 32 -2.69 8.28 11.59
C PRO A 32 -1.38 7.53 11.34
N ARG A 33 -0.44 7.58 12.30
CA ARG A 33 0.86 6.87 12.17
C ARG A 33 0.75 5.35 12.20
N ALA A 34 -0.36 4.81 12.69
CA ALA A 34 -0.69 3.38 12.66
C ALA A 34 -1.02 2.86 11.25
N TRP A 35 -1.22 3.74 10.26
CA TRP A 35 -1.65 3.33 8.92
C TRP A 35 -0.56 2.65 8.06
N PRO A 36 0.66 3.19 7.90
CA PRO A 36 1.73 2.47 7.17
C PRO A 36 2.07 1.07 7.71
N PRO A 37 2.23 0.84 9.02
CA PRO A 37 2.53 -0.51 9.50
C PRO A 37 1.38 -1.50 9.28
N ALA A 38 0.13 -1.04 9.31
CA ALA A 38 -1.03 -1.84 8.95
C ALA A 38 -1.05 -2.22 7.46
N LEU A 39 -0.61 -1.30 6.59
CA LEU A 39 -0.45 -1.55 5.16
C LEU A 39 0.68 -2.55 4.89
N ILE A 40 1.84 -2.38 5.52
CA ILE A 40 2.97 -3.33 5.41
C ILE A 40 2.55 -4.75 5.84
N GLU A 41 1.75 -4.86 6.88
CA GLU A 41 1.18 -6.14 7.27
C GLU A 41 0.26 -6.72 6.20
N GLN A 42 -0.63 -5.91 5.62
CA GLN A 42 -1.51 -6.39 4.55
C GLN A 42 -0.71 -6.89 3.33
N GLU A 43 0.44 -6.29 3.05
CA GLU A 43 1.32 -6.70 1.93
C GLU A 43 2.10 -7.99 2.24
N SER A 44 2.71 -8.10 3.42
CA SER A 44 3.75 -9.11 3.66
C SER A 44 3.58 -9.89 4.96
N ASN A 45 2.58 -9.55 5.77
CA ASN A 45 2.47 -9.94 7.17
C ASN A 45 3.76 -9.64 7.95
N TRP A 46 4.40 -8.52 7.62
CA TRP A 46 5.68 -8.08 8.18
C TRP A 46 6.85 -9.06 7.98
N LYS A 47 6.81 -9.89 6.94
CA LYS A 47 7.93 -10.79 6.62
C LYS A 47 8.93 -10.06 5.73
N LEU A 48 10.13 -9.77 6.25
CA LEU A 48 11.17 -9.03 5.52
C LEU A 48 11.47 -9.61 4.14
N ARG A 49 11.45 -10.96 4.04
CA ARG A 49 11.77 -11.71 2.82
C ARG A 49 10.55 -12.31 2.12
N ALA A 50 9.36 -11.75 2.35
CA ALA A 50 8.16 -12.15 1.61
C ALA A 50 8.41 -12.06 0.11
N THR A 51 8.13 -13.15 -0.62
CA THR A 51 8.42 -13.24 -2.05
C THR A 51 7.15 -13.64 -2.79
N LEU A 52 6.79 -12.89 -3.82
CA LEU A 52 5.90 -13.34 -4.89
C LEU A 52 6.78 -13.73 -6.07
N ARG A 53 6.66 -14.95 -6.59
CA ARG A 53 7.39 -15.38 -7.78
C ARG A 53 6.49 -16.20 -8.68
N THR A 54 6.28 -15.71 -9.88
CA THR A 54 5.62 -16.42 -10.98
C THR A 54 6.47 -16.29 -12.24
N SER A 55 6.04 -16.90 -13.35
CA SER A 55 6.69 -16.68 -14.66
C SER A 55 6.54 -15.24 -15.16
N ARG A 56 5.63 -14.45 -14.59
CA ARG A 56 5.34 -13.08 -15.04
C ARG A 56 5.61 -12.01 -14.00
N GLU A 57 5.85 -12.37 -12.74
CA GLU A 57 5.95 -11.42 -11.64
C GLU A 57 7.01 -11.83 -10.62
N LEU A 58 7.74 -10.83 -10.13
CA LEU A 58 8.64 -10.93 -8.99
C LEU A 58 8.30 -9.81 -8.00
N GLY A 59 7.74 -10.17 -6.85
CA GLY A 59 7.45 -9.28 -5.72
C GLY A 59 8.42 -9.49 -4.57
N CYS A 60 8.83 -8.40 -3.93
CA CYS A 60 9.84 -8.40 -2.88
C CYS A 60 9.43 -7.62 -1.62
N GLY A 61 9.47 -8.33 -0.50
CA GLY A 61 9.64 -7.79 0.84
C GLY A 61 8.42 -7.15 1.49
N LEU A 62 8.66 -6.35 2.52
CA LEU A 62 7.68 -5.71 3.39
C LEU A 62 6.58 -4.96 2.63
N GLY A 63 6.94 -4.26 1.55
CA GLY A 63 6.00 -3.51 0.72
C GLY A 63 5.54 -4.23 -0.55
N GLN A 64 5.96 -5.48 -0.77
CA GLN A 64 5.71 -6.27 -1.99
C GLN A 64 5.98 -5.49 -3.30
N PHE A 65 7.14 -4.84 -3.39
CA PHE A 65 7.54 -4.15 -4.62
C PHE A 65 7.66 -5.15 -5.75
N THR A 66 6.90 -4.93 -6.84
CA THR A 66 6.70 -5.92 -7.89
C THR A 66 7.30 -5.47 -9.22
N LYS A 67 7.98 -6.39 -9.90
CA LYS A 67 8.36 -6.29 -11.30
C LYS A 67 7.55 -7.30 -12.09
N ALA A 68 6.84 -6.81 -13.10
CA ALA A 68 6.05 -7.62 -14.01
C ALA A 68 6.72 -7.71 -15.39
N LEU A 69 6.69 -8.89 -15.97
CA LEU A 69 7.30 -9.22 -17.26
C LEU A 69 6.22 -9.52 -18.31
N ASN A 70 6.51 -9.15 -19.56
CA ASN A 70 5.80 -9.63 -20.73
C ASN A 70 6.19 -11.09 -21.03
N SER A 71 5.47 -11.74 -21.96
CA SER A 71 5.74 -13.13 -22.36
C SER A 71 7.11 -13.31 -23.02
N ASP A 72 7.67 -12.26 -23.62
CA ASP A 72 9.00 -12.25 -24.23
C ASP A 72 10.13 -11.96 -23.21
N GLY A 73 9.80 -11.83 -21.93
CA GLY A 73 10.74 -11.52 -20.85
C GLY A 73 11.06 -10.03 -20.69
N SER A 74 10.55 -9.15 -21.55
CA SER A 74 10.72 -7.71 -21.38
C SER A 74 9.96 -7.19 -20.16
N VAL A 75 10.48 -6.14 -19.51
CA VAL A 75 9.84 -5.54 -18.33
C VAL A 75 8.61 -4.76 -18.76
N ARG A 76 7.44 -5.16 -18.27
CA ARG A 76 6.18 -4.42 -18.45
C ARG A 76 6.06 -3.26 -17.45
N PHE A 77 6.49 -3.51 -16.22
CA PHE A 77 6.46 -2.53 -15.13
C PHE A 77 7.43 -2.95 -14.02
N ASP A 78 8.01 -1.97 -13.32
CA ASP A 78 8.93 -2.18 -12.20
C ASP A 78 8.67 -1.18 -11.07
N ALA A 79 7.94 -1.62 -10.04
CA ALA A 79 7.61 -0.79 -8.87
C ALA A 79 8.83 -0.28 -8.12
N LEU A 80 9.91 -1.08 -8.06
CA LEU A 80 11.12 -0.74 -7.33
C LEU A 80 11.85 0.37 -8.09
N ALA A 81 12.02 0.20 -9.40
CA ALA A 81 12.65 1.21 -10.25
C ALA A 81 11.88 2.54 -10.25
N GLU A 82 10.55 2.50 -10.27
CA GLU A 82 9.71 3.70 -10.12
C GLU A 82 9.89 4.36 -8.76
N THR A 83 9.83 3.57 -7.67
CA THR A 83 9.95 4.08 -6.31
C THR A 83 11.31 4.73 -6.06
N ARG A 84 12.39 4.18 -6.61
CA ARG A 84 13.74 4.77 -6.51
C ARG A 84 13.84 6.18 -7.05
N ARG A 85 12.99 6.55 -8.01
CA ARG A 85 12.98 7.89 -8.61
C ARG A 85 12.30 8.93 -7.72
N LEU A 86 11.63 8.51 -6.66
CA LEU A 86 10.93 9.43 -5.75
C LEU A 86 11.89 10.24 -4.87
N ASP A 87 13.05 9.68 -4.51
CA ASP A 87 14.02 10.34 -3.65
C ASP A 87 15.44 9.77 -3.83
N ARG A 88 16.46 10.64 -3.81
CA ARG A 88 17.87 10.26 -3.97
C ARG A 88 18.37 9.26 -2.91
N SER A 89 17.74 9.24 -1.74
CA SER A 89 18.04 8.29 -0.66
C SER A 89 17.74 6.83 -1.00
N LEU A 90 17.13 6.56 -2.17
CA LEU A 90 16.89 5.23 -2.71
C LEU A 90 17.80 4.90 -3.90
N ALA A 91 18.76 5.76 -4.25
CA ALA A 91 19.58 5.60 -5.45
C ALA A 91 20.37 4.27 -5.47
N GLY A 92 20.79 3.76 -4.31
CA GLY A 92 21.50 2.47 -4.20
C GLY A 92 20.61 1.23 -4.16
N TRP A 93 19.28 1.38 -4.03
CA TRP A 93 18.38 0.24 -3.93
C TRP A 93 18.27 -0.48 -5.28
N SER A 94 18.17 -1.80 -5.29
CA SER A 94 18.09 -2.56 -6.54
C SER A 94 17.41 -3.90 -6.33
N TRP A 95 17.16 -4.64 -7.41
CA TRP A 95 16.65 -6.01 -7.31
C TRP A 95 17.62 -7.00 -6.64
N SER A 96 18.93 -6.74 -6.67
CA SER A 96 19.92 -7.59 -5.98
C SER A 96 19.89 -7.38 -4.46
N ASP A 97 19.45 -6.21 -3.99
CA ASP A 97 19.32 -5.85 -2.58
C ASP A 97 17.87 -5.48 -2.21
N CYS A 98 16.89 -6.13 -2.84
CA CYS A 98 15.48 -5.74 -2.69
C CYS A 98 14.96 -5.99 -1.25
N TYR A 99 15.61 -6.88 -0.49
CA TYR A 99 15.27 -7.22 0.89
C TYR A 99 15.98 -6.35 1.95
N ASN A 100 16.69 -5.29 1.56
CA ASN A 100 17.22 -4.31 2.50
C ASN A 100 16.08 -3.63 3.27
N ALA A 101 16.08 -3.74 4.60
CA ALA A 101 14.96 -3.28 5.42
C ALA A 101 14.77 -1.75 5.35
N GLU A 102 15.86 -0.98 5.39
CA GLU A 102 15.80 0.48 5.34
C GLU A 102 15.25 0.97 4.00
N TYR A 103 15.76 0.42 2.88
CA TYR A 103 15.26 0.80 1.57
C TYR A 103 13.78 0.44 1.37
N GLN A 104 13.35 -0.73 1.85
CA GLN A 104 11.94 -1.12 1.77
C GLN A 104 11.03 -0.17 2.55
N LEU A 105 11.35 0.08 3.82
CA LEU A 105 10.52 0.93 4.69
C LEU A 105 10.49 2.37 4.18
N ARG A 106 11.65 2.91 3.78
CA ARG A 106 11.74 4.24 3.14
C ARG A 106 10.94 4.29 1.85
N GLY A 107 11.08 3.28 0.99
CA GLY A 107 10.36 3.14 -0.26
C GLY A 107 8.84 3.14 -0.05
N VAL A 108 8.34 2.41 0.96
CA VAL A 108 6.92 2.40 1.33
C VAL A 108 6.48 3.82 1.72
N ILE A 109 7.18 4.47 2.64
CA ILE A 109 6.81 5.81 3.11
C ILE A 109 6.80 6.84 1.98
N LEU A 110 7.82 6.87 1.13
CA LEU A 110 7.90 7.81 0.00
C LEU A 110 6.80 7.54 -1.03
N LYS A 111 6.53 6.28 -1.36
CA LYS A 111 5.46 5.90 -2.30
C LYS A 111 4.08 6.27 -1.75
N LEU A 112 3.81 5.97 -0.48
CA LEU A 112 2.55 6.36 0.15
C LEU A 112 2.41 7.89 0.20
N LYS A 113 3.48 8.64 0.52
CA LYS A 113 3.44 10.11 0.52
C LYS A 113 3.17 10.68 -0.89
N ALA A 114 3.75 10.08 -1.93
CA ALA A 114 3.51 10.49 -3.31
C ALA A 114 2.06 10.24 -3.74
N ASN A 115 1.49 9.08 -3.38
CA ASN A 115 0.09 8.75 -3.60
C ASN A 115 -0.86 9.67 -2.81
N GLU A 116 -0.50 10.03 -1.58
CA GLU A 116 -1.29 10.91 -0.71
C GLU A 116 -1.60 12.23 -1.42
N ARG A 117 -0.58 12.85 -2.03
CA ARG A 117 -0.73 14.13 -2.73
C ARG A 117 -1.80 14.09 -3.82
N GLN A 118 -1.89 12.97 -4.55
CA GLN A 118 -2.92 12.79 -5.57
C GLN A 118 -4.29 12.54 -4.93
N CYS A 119 -4.35 11.63 -3.96
CA CYS A 119 -5.61 11.28 -3.28
C CYS A 119 -6.22 12.44 -2.49
N ALA A 120 -5.41 13.31 -1.89
CA ALA A 120 -5.84 14.52 -1.20
C ALA A 120 -6.51 15.54 -2.12
N ALA A 121 -6.20 15.51 -3.42
CA ALA A 121 -6.88 16.35 -4.41
C ALA A 121 -8.26 15.81 -4.82
N TRP A 122 -8.56 14.54 -4.55
CA TRP A 122 -9.78 13.88 -4.99
C TRP A 122 -10.75 13.55 -3.86
N MET A 123 -10.25 13.25 -2.66
CA MET A 123 -11.03 12.68 -1.57
C MET A 123 -11.32 13.69 -0.46
N ARG A 124 -12.49 13.55 0.17
CA ARG A 124 -12.93 14.39 1.28
C ARG A 124 -12.50 13.77 2.61
N GLY A 125 -11.60 14.47 3.30
CA GLY A 125 -11.18 14.08 4.66
C GLY A 125 -10.15 12.96 4.68
N ASN A 126 -9.40 12.89 5.77
CA ASN A 126 -8.20 12.06 5.87
C ASN A 126 -8.47 10.55 5.67
N ARG A 127 -9.60 10.04 6.20
CA ARG A 127 -9.96 8.63 6.07
C ARG A 127 -10.10 8.21 4.61
N GLU A 128 -10.81 8.99 3.81
CA GLU A 128 -11.04 8.72 2.38
C GLU A 128 -9.74 8.87 1.58
N VAL A 129 -8.88 9.83 1.95
CA VAL A 129 -7.54 9.96 1.37
C VAL A 129 -6.70 8.71 1.62
N LYS A 130 -6.68 8.16 2.84
CA LYS A 130 -5.97 6.91 3.15
C LYS A 130 -6.54 5.72 2.39
N ALA A 131 -7.85 5.67 2.21
CA ALA A 131 -8.49 4.61 1.46
C ALA A 131 -8.12 4.65 -0.03
N CYS A 132 -8.20 5.82 -0.66
CA CYS A 132 -7.70 6.05 -2.01
C CYS A 132 -6.22 5.67 -2.16
N ASN A 133 -5.39 6.05 -1.17
CA ASN A 133 -3.96 5.80 -1.20
C ASN A 133 -3.64 4.29 -1.11
N ALA A 134 -4.30 3.59 -0.18
CA ALA A 134 -4.17 2.14 -0.03
C ALA A 134 -4.61 1.40 -1.31
N ALA A 135 -5.73 1.81 -1.91
CA ALA A 135 -6.19 1.24 -3.18
C ALA A 135 -5.24 1.55 -4.36
N SER A 136 -4.67 2.75 -4.40
CA SER A 136 -3.66 3.15 -5.39
C SER A 136 -2.35 2.38 -5.21
N TYR A 137 -1.95 2.10 -3.98
CA TYR A 137 -0.77 1.29 -3.68
C TYR A 137 -0.95 -0.15 -4.21
N ASN A 138 -2.12 -0.74 -3.97
CA ASN A 138 -2.44 -2.11 -4.38
C ASN A 138 -2.72 -2.28 -5.88
N GLY A 139 -3.50 -1.38 -6.48
CA GLY A 139 -4.02 -1.54 -7.86
C GLY A 139 -3.60 -0.46 -8.84
N GLY A 140 -2.78 0.51 -8.41
CA GLY A 140 -2.35 1.66 -9.21
C GLY A 140 -3.36 2.80 -9.27
N GLY A 141 -2.86 4.03 -9.37
CA GLY A 141 -3.69 5.25 -9.41
C GLY A 141 -4.63 5.32 -10.61
N GLY A 142 -4.30 4.68 -11.73
CA GLY A 142 -5.17 4.59 -12.91
C GLY A 142 -6.49 3.86 -12.64
N SER A 143 -6.50 2.86 -11.75
CA SER A 143 -7.74 2.17 -11.32
C SER A 143 -8.63 3.13 -10.53
N VAL A 144 -8.03 3.91 -9.62
CA VAL A 144 -8.74 4.91 -8.80
C VAL A 144 -9.34 6.01 -9.68
N LEU A 145 -8.59 6.55 -10.65
CA LEU A 145 -9.08 7.60 -11.54
C LEU A 145 -10.28 7.12 -12.37
N LYS A 146 -10.25 5.88 -12.85
CA LYS A 146 -11.40 5.26 -13.54
C LYS A 146 -12.63 5.20 -12.63
N ARG A 147 -12.48 4.76 -11.38
CA ARG A 147 -13.57 4.74 -10.39
C ARG A 147 -14.16 6.14 -10.18
N ILE A 148 -13.31 7.16 -10.03
CA ILE A 148 -13.75 8.56 -9.86
C ILE A 148 -14.58 9.02 -11.06
N ASN A 149 -14.10 8.77 -12.28
CA ASN A 149 -14.80 9.18 -13.50
C ASN A 149 -16.13 8.44 -13.67
N THR A 150 -16.17 7.14 -13.39
CA THR A 150 -17.42 6.37 -13.39
C THR A 150 -18.37 6.92 -12.33
N CYS A 151 -17.90 7.21 -11.11
CA CYS A 151 -18.74 7.73 -10.04
C CYS A 151 -19.39 9.07 -10.39
N LYS A 152 -18.65 9.98 -11.04
CA LYS A 152 -19.20 11.27 -11.51
C LYS A 152 -20.36 11.11 -12.51
N ALA A 153 -20.41 9.98 -13.23
CA ALA A 153 -21.48 9.65 -14.17
C ALA A 153 -22.57 8.75 -13.56
N THR A 154 -22.43 8.34 -12.30
CA THR A 154 -23.35 7.42 -11.62
C THR A 154 -24.24 8.19 -10.64
N SER A 155 -25.56 8.10 -10.84
CA SER A 155 -26.53 8.72 -9.92
C SER A 155 -26.33 8.21 -8.48
N GLY A 156 -26.33 9.15 -7.52
CA GLY A 156 -26.14 8.84 -6.09
C GLY A 156 -24.71 8.48 -5.69
N CYS A 157 -23.71 8.63 -6.58
CA CYS A 157 -22.32 8.36 -6.25
C CYS A 157 -21.53 9.63 -5.92
N GLU A 158 -20.92 9.66 -4.73
CA GLU A 158 -20.07 10.75 -4.27
C GLU A 158 -18.61 10.46 -4.61
N SER A 159 -18.08 11.10 -5.66
CA SER A 159 -16.75 10.78 -6.21
C SER A 159 -15.56 11.16 -5.32
N HIS A 160 -15.84 11.77 -4.18
CA HIS A 160 -14.86 12.19 -3.18
C HIS A 160 -14.90 11.31 -1.92
N LEU A 161 -15.71 10.24 -1.93
CA LEU A 161 -15.80 9.24 -0.87
C LEU A 161 -15.37 7.88 -1.44
N TRP A 162 -14.45 7.19 -0.77
CA TRP A 162 -14.10 5.82 -1.13
C TRP A 162 -15.16 4.83 -0.63
N PHE A 163 -15.40 4.87 0.68
CA PHE A 163 -16.29 3.92 1.35
C PHE A 163 -17.75 4.19 0.97
N GLY A 164 -18.49 3.13 0.64
CA GLY A 164 -19.87 3.24 0.17
C GLY A 164 -20.03 3.75 -1.27
N HIS A 165 -18.96 4.26 -1.91
CA HIS A 165 -19.02 4.83 -3.26
C HIS A 165 -17.97 4.20 -4.18
N LEU A 166 -16.75 4.74 -4.27
CA LEU A 166 -15.76 4.30 -5.26
C LEU A 166 -15.40 2.81 -5.16
N GLU A 167 -15.45 2.22 -3.97
CA GLU A 167 -15.17 0.78 -3.78
C GLU A 167 -16.12 -0.13 -4.58
N ARG A 168 -17.32 0.35 -4.92
CA ARG A 168 -18.35 -0.39 -5.69
C ARG A 168 -18.19 -0.29 -7.19
N LEU A 169 -17.33 0.61 -7.69
CA LEU A 169 -17.21 0.97 -9.11
C LEU A 169 -15.92 0.47 -9.75
N CYS A 170 -15.52 -0.72 -9.36
CA CYS A 170 -14.25 -1.30 -9.72
C CYS A 170 -14.13 -1.63 -11.22
N PRO A 171 -13.08 -1.15 -11.91
CA PRO A 171 -12.89 -1.39 -13.34
C PRO A 171 -12.04 -2.64 -13.66
N GLN A 172 -11.59 -3.37 -12.64
CA GLN A 172 -10.70 -4.53 -12.79
C GLN A 172 -11.50 -5.81 -13.04
N SER A 173 -10.81 -6.86 -13.49
CA SER A 173 -11.43 -8.17 -13.73
C SER A 173 -12.16 -8.68 -12.48
N GLN A 174 -13.41 -9.11 -12.69
CA GLN A 174 -14.25 -9.78 -11.70
C GLN A 174 -14.05 -11.31 -11.68
N LYS A 175 -13.23 -11.85 -12.59
CA LYS A 175 -12.88 -13.27 -12.56
C LYS A 175 -11.97 -13.56 -11.36
N LYS A 176 -12.32 -14.59 -10.58
CA LYS A 176 -11.50 -15.06 -9.47
C LYS A 176 -10.12 -15.48 -9.95
N ALA A 177 -9.09 -14.96 -9.30
CA ALA A 177 -7.72 -15.38 -9.52
C ALA A 177 -7.43 -16.62 -8.68
N ALA A 178 -6.92 -17.68 -9.32
CA ALA A 178 -6.71 -18.98 -8.67
C ALA A 178 -5.83 -18.91 -7.40
N GLN A 179 -4.85 -18.01 -7.39
CA GLN A 179 -3.93 -17.83 -6.27
C GLN A 179 -4.57 -17.16 -5.04
N TYR A 180 -5.62 -16.37 -5.23
CA TYR A 180 -6.16 -15.50 -4.17
C TYR A 180 -7.56 -15.90 -3.70
N GLY A 181 -8.28 -16.74 -4.47
CA GLY A 181 -9.68 -17.07 -4.19
C GLY A 181 -10.66 -15.91 -4.41
N GLU A 182 -10.14 -14.72 -4.72
CA GLU A 182 -10.84 -13.48 -5.01
C GLU A 182 -10.45 -12.96 -6.40
N SER A 183 -11.30 -12.14 -6.99
CA SER A 183 -10.98 -11.36 -8.17
C SER A 183 -10.06 -10.18 -7.84
N PHE A 184 -9.29 -9.69 -8.82
CA PHE A 184 -8.50 -8.47 -8.65
C PHE A 184 -9.36 -7.27 -8.24
N CYS A 185 -10.61 -7.29 -8.68
CA CYS A 185 -11.59 -6.30 -8.31
C CYS A 185 -11.93 -6.31 -6.83
N GLU A 186 -12.29 -7.48 -6.29
CA GLU A 186 -12.58 -7.66 -4.87
C GLU A 186 -11.36 -7.33 -4.00
N ILE A 187 -10.17 -7.80 -4.41
CA ILE A 187 -8.92 -7.53 -3.72
C ILE A 187 -8.70 -6.02 -3.59
N ASN A 188 -8.76 -5.27 -4.69
CA ASN A 188 -8.51 -3.84 -4.67
C ASN A 188 -9.59 -3.05 -3.91
N SER A 189 -10.86 -3.37 -4.14
CA SER A 189 -11.98 -2.70 -3.48
C SER A 189 -11.95 -2.87 -1.96
N ARG A 190 -11.61 -4.07 -1.46
CA ARG A 190 -11.57 -4.38 -0.02
C ARG A 190 -10.26 -3.99 0.64
N TYR A 191 -9.21 -3.70 -0.13
CA TYR A 191 -7.87 -3.43 0.39
C TYR A 191 -7.86 -2.32 1.46
N PRO A 192 -8.52 -1.16 1.25
CA PRO A 192 -8.56 -0.11 2.28
C PRO A 192 -9.14 -0.56 3.63
N GLY A 193 -10.29 -1.24 3.62
CA GLY A 193 -10.91 -1.76 4.84
C GLY A 193 -10.04 -2.81 5.54
N ARG A 194 -9.29 -3.61 4.78
CA ARG A 194 -8.33 -4.59 5.34
C ARG A 194 -7.15 -3.91 6.02
N VAL A 195 -6.68 -2.78 5.51
CA VAL A 195 -5.67 -1.96 6.16
C VAL A 195 -6.23 -1.32 7.43
N GLU A 196 -7.43 -0.71 7.37
CA GLU A 196 -8.09 -0.12 8.56
C GLU A 196 -8.25 -1.14 9.70
N ALA A 197 -8.69 -2.35 9.39
CA ALA A 197 -8.87 -3.43 10.37
C ALA A 197 -7.58 -3.83 11.10
N ARG A 198 -6.41 -3.55 10.52
CA ARG A 198 -5.09 -3.89 11.11
C ARG A 198 -4.49 -2.76 11.93
N MET A 199 -4.99 -1.53 11.82
CA MET A 199 -4.44 -0.37 12.51
C MET A 199 -4.45 -0.43 14.04
N PRO A 200 -5.46 -1.01 14.74
CA PRO A 200 -5.58 -0.90 16.20
C PRO A 200 -4.33 -1.32 16.98
N LYS A 201 -3.66 -2.42 16.58
CA LYS A 201 -2.45 -2.90 17.26
C LYS A 201 -1.21 -2.03 17.07
N TYR A 202 -1.23 -1.10 16.12
CA TYR A 202 -0.13 -0.17 15.86
C TYR A 202 -0.35 1.21 16.48
N VAL A 203 -1.49 1.48 17.14
CA VAL A 203 -1.75 2.81 17.74
C VAL A 203 -0.69 3.15 18.79
N GLY A 204 -0.62 2.38 19.89
CA GLY A 204 0.38 2.58 20.95
C GLY A 204 1.82 2.47 20.42
N PRO A 205 2.18 1.41 19.68
CA PRO A 205 3.52 1.27 19.12
C PRO A 205 3.92 2.40 18.17
N MET A 206 3.02 3.18 17.58
CA MET A 206 3.34 4.28 16.65
C MET A 206 3.09 5.68 17.20
N GLU A 207 2.78 5.81 18.49
CA GLU A 207 2.73 7.09 19.18
C GLU A 207 4.08 7.82 19.02
N ARG A 208 4.00 9.15 18.93
CA ARG A 208 5.20 9.99 18.94
C ARG A 208 5.86 9.82 20.32
N PRO A 209 7.18 9.63 20.40
CA PRO A 209 7.88 9.79 21.67
C PRO A 209 7.60 11.18 22.25
#